data_AF-A0A0F9BVV2-F1
#
_entry.id   AF-A0A0F9BVV2-F1
#
_cell.length_a   1.000
_cell.length_b   1.000
_cell.length_c   1.000
_cell.angle_alpha   90.00
_cell.angle_beta   90.00
_cell.angle_gamma   90.00
#
_symmetry.space_group_name_H-M   'P 1'
#
loop_
_entity.id
_entity.type
_entity.pdbx_description
1 polymer ?
#
loop_
_entity_poly.entity_id
_entity_poly.type
_entity_poly.pdbx_seq_one_letter_code
_entity_poly.pdbx_strand_id
1 'polypeptide(L)' 'MSYEKNEFGDFVAFLDDTDTKRELWVKVIEINSFVRFKLKSGKIISIPSHRVLKVKQEGEK' A
#
# COMPACT_ATOMS: atom_id res chain seq x y z
N MET A 1 -18.72 1.89 -21.37
CA MET A 1 -18.53 1.77 -19.92
C MET A 1 -17.08 2.11 -19.63
N SER A 2 -16.83 3.32 -19.16
CA SER A 2 -15.49 3.76 -18.79
C SER A 2 -15.11 3.03 -17.50
N TYR A 3 -14.16 2.11 -17.57
CA TYR A 3 -13.53 1.59 -16.37
C TYR A 3 -12.71 2.74 -15.79
N GLU A 4 -13.29 3.47 -14.84
CA GLU A 4 -12.50 4.28 -13.93
C GLU A 4 -11.48 3.32 -13.31
N LYS A 5 -10.22 3.40 -13.77
CA LYS A 5 -9.11 2.67 -13.15
C LYS A 5 -9.21 2.98 -11.67
N ASN A 6 -9.53 1.98 -10.85
CA ASN A 6 -9.45 2.12 -9.41
C ASN A 6 -8.01 2.51 -9.10
N GLU A 7 -7.76 3.80 -8.87
CA GLU A 7 -6.42 4.30 -8.54
C GLU A 7 -5.89 3.67 -7.25
N PHE A 8 -6.76 3.03 -6.47
CA PHE A 8 -6.48 2.35 -5.21
C PHE A 8 -6.85 0.87 -5.32
N GLY A 9 -6.07 0.11 -6.09
CA GLY A 9 -6.19 -1.34 -6.25
C GLY A 9 -5.09 -2.14 -5.53
N ASP A 10 -4.08 -1.46 -4.98
CA ASP A 10 -2.96 -2.16 -4.36
C ASP A 10 -3.30 -2.51 -2.91
N PHE A 11 -2.99 -3.73 -2.52
CA PHE A 11 -3.16 -4.21 -1.15
C PHE A 11 -1.82 -4.19 -0.43
N VAL A 12 -1.77 -3.58 0.75
CA VAL A 12 -0.58 -3.59 1.62
C VAL A 12 -0.93 -4.15 2.99
N ALA A 13 -0.07 -5.04 3.49
CA ALA A 13 -0.06 -5.53 4.86
C ALA A 13 1.26 -5.14 5.52
N PHE A 14 1.21 -4.49 6.67
CA PHE A 14 2.38 -4.03 7.41
C PHE A 14 2.16 -4.09 8.93
N LEU A 15 3.25 -4.04 9.69
CA LEU A 15 3.23 -3.89 11.15
C LEU A 15 3.25 -2.41 11.52
N ASP A 16 2.32 -1.97 12.37
CA ASP A 16 2.40 -0.63 12.97
C ASP A 16 3.41 -0.58 14.13
N ASP A 17 3.57 0.58 14.75
CA ASP A 17 4.52 0.80 15.85
C ASP A 17 4.26 -0.06 17.10
N THR A 18 3.07 -0.66 17.21
CA THR A 18 2.68 -1.62 18.25
C THR A 18 2.91 -3.09 17.85
N ASP A 19 3.62 -3.35 16.74
CA ASP A 19 3.78 -4.67 16.14
C ASP A 19 2.45 -5.36 15.78
N THR A 20 1.38 -4.56 15.65
CA THR A 20 0.07 -5.04 15.22
C THR A 20 0.00 -5.05 13.70
N LYS A 21 -0.45 -6.16 13.13
CA LYS A 21 -0.70 -6.28 11.69
C LYS A 21 -1.85 -5.37 11.26
N ARG A 22 -1.58 -4.52 10.27
CA ARG A 22 -2.54 -3.63 9.60
C ARG A 22 -2.61 -4.00 8.13
N GLU A 23 -3.81 -3.97 7.57
CA GLU A 23 -4.09 -4.32 6.17
C GLU A 23 -4.96 -3.24 5.54
N LEU A 24 -4.50 -2.65 4.45
CA LEU A 24 -5.13 -1.49 3.82
C LEU A 24 -5.08 -1.59 2.29
N TRP A 25 -6.11 -1.05 1.63
CA TRP A 25 -6.11 -0.80 0.20
C TRP A 25 -5.59 0.59 -0.10
N VAL A 26 -4.54 0.67 -0.88
CA VAL A 26 -3.72 1.86 -1.11
C VAL A 26 -3.34 1.95 -2.58
N LYS A 27 -2.67 3.05 -2.93
CA LYS A 27 -1.96 3.18 -4.19
C LYS A 27 -0.47 3.19 -3.88
N VAL A 28 0.26 2.16 -4.28
CA VAL A 28 1.71 2.13 -4.07
C VAL A 28 2.33 3.15 -5.02
N ILE A 29 3.16 4.04 -4.46
CA ILE A 29 3.88 5.05 -5.23
C ILE A 29 5.31 4.59 -5.48
N GLU A 30 5.95 4.05 -4.44
CA GLU A 30 7.37 3.70 -4.47
C GLU A 30 7.65 2.53 -3.51
N ILE A 31 8.45 1.56 -3.97
CA ILE A 31 8.94 0.45 -3.16
C ILE A 31 10.47 0.50 -3.16
N ASN A 32 11.05 1.04 -2.09
CA ASN A 32 12.50 1.07 -1.85
C ASN A 32 12.78 0.55 -0.43
N SER A 33 13.81 1.07 0.26
CA SER A 33 14.02 0.84 1.71
C SER A 33 12.80 1.24 2.56
N PHE A 34 11.96 2.12 2.02
CA PHE A 34 10.64 2.44 2.54
C PHE A 34 9.61 2.22 1.43
N VAL A 35 8.47 1.66 1.79
CA VAL A 35 7.31 1.54 0.92
C VAL A 35 6.43 2.77 1.14
N ARG A 36 6.29 3.57 0.09
CA ARG A 36 5.44 4.76 0.09
C ARG A 36 4.14 4.46 -0.64
N PHE A 37 3.02 4.77 0.01
CA PHE A 37 1.71 4.55 -0.56
C PHE A 37 0.73 5.66 -0.20
N LYS A 38 -0.20 5.92 -1.11
CA LYS A 38 -1.28 6.90 -0.94
C LYS A 38 -2.55 6.20 -0.49
N LEU A 39 -3.14 6.68 0.59
CA LEU A 39 -4.44 6.28 1.08
C LEU A 39 -5.56 6.90 0.24
N LYS A 40 -6.75 6.30 0.31
CA LYS A 40 -7.98 6.86 -0.31
C LYS A 40 -8.30 8.27 0.18
N SER A 41 -7.89 8.63 1.38
CA SER A 41 -8.03 9.99 1.94
C SER A 41 -7.09 11.03 1.30
N GLY A 42 -6.21 10.61 0.38
CA GLY A 42 -5.20 11.47 -0.24
C GLY A 42 -3.90 11.58 0.56
N LYS A 43 -3.86 11.10 1.81
CA LYS A 43 -2.63 11.05 2.63
C LYS A 43 -1.62 10.08 2.05
N ILE A 44 -0.34 10.45 2.12
CA ILE A 44 0.79 9.58 1.78
C ILE A 44 1.42 9.08 3.07
N ILE A 45 1.64 7.77 3.15
CA ILE A 45 2.31 7.11 4.27
C ILE A 45 3.58 6.44 3.75
N SER A 46 4.62 6.44 4.57
CA SER A 46 5.87 5.72 4.30
C SER A 46 6.11 4.73 5.43
N ILE A 47 6.23 3.45 5.10
CA ILE A 47 6.52 2.38 6.06
C ILE A 47 7.87 1.73 5.70
N PRO A 48 8.76 1.46 6.67
CA PRO A 48 10.01 0.74 6.39
C PRO A 48 9.72 -0.61 5.75
N SER A 49 10.45 -0.99 4.70
CA SER A 49 10.18 -2.22 3.95
C SER A 49 10.24 -3.49 4.81
N HIS A 50 11.10 -3.51 5.83
CA HIS A 50 11.19 -4.63 6.78
C HIS A 50 9.95 -4.81 7.66
N ARG A 51 9.11 -3.77 7.82
CA ARG A 51 7.82 -3.85 8.52
C ARG A 51 6.67 -4.19 7.58
N VAL A 52 6.90 -4.18 6.27
CA VAL A 52 5.90 -4.54 5.27
C VAL A 52 5.91 -6.05 5.08
N LEU A 53 4.79 -6.68 5.41
CA LEU A 53 4.62 -8.13 5.33
C LEU A 53 4.22 -8.58 3.93
N LYS A 54 3.42 -7.76 3.24
CA LYS A 54 2.91 -8.08 1.91
C LYS A 54 2.54 -6.83 1.15
N VAL A 55 2.91 -6.79 -0.12
CA VAL A 55 2.38 -5.83 -1.10
C VAL A 55 1.83 -6.66 -2.25
N LYS A 56 0.61 -6.34 -2.70
CA LYS A 56 0.01 -6.94 -3.89
C LYS A 56 -0.51 -5.81 -4.77
N GLN A 57 0.15 -5.58 -5.89
CA GLN A 57 -0.31 -4.59 -6.85
C GLN A 57 -1.35 -5.22 -7.78
N GLU A 58 -2.42 -4.49 -8.08
CA GLU A 58 -3.45 -4.93 -9.04
C GLU A 58 -2.87 -4.84 -10.46
N GLY A 59 -2.07 -5.83 -10.84
CA GLY A 59 -1.33 -5.83 -12.11
C GLY A 59 -0.30 -6.95 -12.27
N GLU A 60 0.20 -7.53 -11.17
CA GLU A 60 1.00 -8.76 -11.25
C GLU A 60 0.07 -9.96 -11.35
N LYS A 61 -0.04 -10.47 -12.59
CA LYS A 61 -0.74 -11.70 -12.97
C LYS A 61 0.16 -12.91 -12.77
#